data_AF-A0A0N0V2B1-F1
#
_entry.id   AF-A0A0N0V2B1-F1
#
_cell.length_a   1.000
_cell.length_b   1.000
_cell.length_c   1.000
_cell.angle_alpha   90.00
_cell.angle_beta   90.00
_cell.angle_gamma   90.00
#
_symmetry.space_group_name_H-M   'P 1'
#
loop_
_entity.id
_entity.type
_entity.pdbx_description
1 polymer ?
#
loop_
_entity_poly.entity_id
_entity_poly.type
_entity_poly.pdbx_seq_one_letter_code
_entity_poly.pdbx_strand_id
1 'polypeptide(L)'
;MCLLDHYLLKQSKIYFRYIIALIFCLLIYACTSQNGPVVTIKSIETGLSKVIAPEYQKKIDELKRNASAKSKDNQLDQVIESTHNMLVTDYLKLHPENMNRDKIDYKIGGYDVLSITVYEEADLSRNHVRVAADGFISFPLIGRVKVENLNTSEIEQLLTQKLMEGQFL
;
A
#
# COMPACT_ATOMS: atom_id res chain seq x y z
N MET A 1 -13.00 -66.08 21.14
CA MET A 1 -12.48 -65.20 20.07
C MET A 1 -13.37 -63.95 19.91
N CYS A 2 -13.83 -63.31 21.00
CA CYS A 2 -14.70 -62.10 20.95
C CYS A 2 -14.20 -60.93 21.82
N LEU A 3 -13.17 -61.13 22.66
CA LEU A 3 -12.65 -60.09 23.57
C LEU A 3 -11.55 -59.22 22.94
N LEU A 4 -10.88 -59.68 21.88
CA LEU A 4 -9.87 -58.88 21.17
C LEU A 4 -10.50 -57.83 20.24
N ASP A 5 -11.56 -58.15 19.48
CA ASP A 5 -12.17 -57.19 18.55
C ASP A 5 -12.79 -55.97 19.28
N HIS A 6 -13.35 -56.19 20.47
CA HIS A 6 -13.92 -55.10 21.27
C HIS A 6 -12.85 -54.17 21.86
N TYR A 7 -11.63 -54.67 22.08
CA TYR A 7 -10.49 -53.90 22.58
C TYR A 7 -9.84 -53.06 21.48
N LEU A 8 -9.74 -53.62 20.27
CA LEU A 8 -9.13 -52.98 19.10
C LEU A 8 -10.01 -51.84 18.55
N LEU A 9 -11.33 -52.00 18.55
CA LEU A 9 -12.26 -50.92 18.17
C LEU A 9 -12.29 -49.78 19.21
N LYS A 10 -12.11 -50.11 20.50
CA LYS A 10 -12.02 -49.13 21.60
C LYS A 10 -10.71 -48.35 21.54
N GLN A 11 -9.59 -49.02 21.22
CA GLN A 11 -8.30 -48.36 20.99
C GLN A 11 -8.37 -47.41 19.79
N SER A 12 -8.93 -47.84 18.65
CA SER A 12 -9.08 -46.98 17.45
C SER A 12 -9.89 -45.71 17.73
N LYS A 13 -11.02 -45.81 18.46
CA LYS A 13 -11.80 -44.62 18.86
C LYS A 13 -11.07 -43.72 19.85
N ILE A 14 -10.25 -44.28 20.73
CA ILE A 14 -9.43 -43.51 21.68
C ILE A 14 -8.31 -42.76 20.94
N TYR A 15 -7.60 -43.42 20.02
CA TYR A 15 -6.59 -42.78 19.18
C TYR A 15 -7.20 -41.71 18.27
N PHE A 16 -8.37 -41.97 17.67
CA PHE A 16 -9.09 -40.98 16.86
C PHE A 16 -9.50 -39.74 17.67
N ARG A 17 -9.92 -39.91 18.92
CA ARG A 17 -10.21 -38.79 19.84
C ARG A 17 -8.95 -38.02 20.21
N TYR A 18 -7.82 -38.69 20.42
CA TYR A 18 -6.54 -38.02 20.66
C TYR A 18 -6.02 -37.29 19.42
N ILE A 19 -6.21 -37.83 18.22
CA ILE A 19 -5.84 -37.19 16.95
C ILE A 19 -6.70 -35.92 16.74
N ILE A 20 -8.02 -35.99 16.98
CA ILE A 20 -8.89 -34.81 16.92
C ILE A 20 -8.48 -33.78 17.98
N ALA A 21 -8.17 -34.20 19.21
CA ALA A 21 -7.70 -33.29 20.25
C ALA A 21 -6.35 -32.64 19.91
N LEU A 22 -5.45 -33.37 19.25
CA LEU A 22 -4.14 -32.86 18.80
C LEU A 22 -4.29 -31.87 17.64
N ILE A 23 -5.18 -32.16 16.68
CA ILE A 23 -5.53 -31.23 15.57
C ILE A 23 -6.20 -29.97 16.12
N PHE A 24 -7.13 -30.11 17.07
CA PHE A 24 -7.76 -28.98 17.72
C PHE A 24 -6.72 -28.13 18.47
N CYS A 25 -5.79 -28.76 19.21
CA CYS A 25 -4.68 -28.08 19.88
C CYS A 25 -3.77 -27.32 18.89
N LEU A 26 -3.46 -27.92 17.73
CA LEU A 26 -2.70 -27.28 16.65
C LEU A 26 -3.41 -26.06 16.05
N LEU A 27 -4.74 -26.11 15.92
CA LEU A 27 -5.56 -24.99 15.44
C LEU A 27 -5.60 -23.82 16.43
N ILE A 28 -5.57 -24.07 17.75
CA ILE A 28 -5.52 -22.98 18.75
C ILE A 28 -4.14 -22.32 18.83
N TYR A 29 -3.05 -23.07 18.62
CA TYR A 29 -1.70 -22.51 18.56
C TYR A 29 -1.42 -21.72 17.26
N ALA A 30 -2.19 -21.93 16.19
CA ALA A 30 -2.04 -21.23 14.92
C ALA A 30 -2.62 -19.79 14.92
N CYS A 31 -3.34 -19.39 15.97
CA CYS A 31 -3.79 -18.00 16.15
C CYS A 31 -3.05 -17.32 17.29
N THR A 32 -1.73 -17.19 17.16
CA THR A 32 -1.04 -16.06 17.77
C THR A 32 -0.98 -14.95 16.73
N SER A 33 -1.99 -14.07 16.74
CA SER A 33 -1.91 -12.81 16.03
C SER A 33 -0.78 -12.00 16.66
N GLN A 34 0.43 -12.13 16.09
CA GLN A 34 1.51 -11.18 16.34
C GLN A 34 1.11 -9.87 15.66
N ASN A 35 0.25 -9.10 16.32
CA ASN A 35 0.18 -7.66 16.11
C ASN A 35 1.48 -7.07 16.69
N GLY A 36 2.57 -7.22 15.94
CA GLY A 36 3.83 -6.58 16.25
C GLY A 36 3.67 -5.06 16.14
N PRO A 37 4.29 -4.27 17.03
CA PRO A 37 4.33 -2.83 16.86
C PRO A 37 5.06 -2.48 15.55
N VAL A 38 4.33 -1.93 14.57
CA VAL A 38 4.84 -1.52 13.24
C VAL A 38 5.73 -0.26 13.30
N VAL A 39 6.16 0.16 14.49
CA VAL A 39 7.26 1.13 14.63
C VAL A 39 8.10 0.77 15.86
N THR A 40 9.21 0.06 15.65
CA THR A 40 10.27 -0.04 16.67
C THR A 40 11.18 1.18 16.49
N ILE A 41 10.91 2.25 17.24
CA ILE A 41 11.87 3.33 17.39
C ILE A 41 12.98 2.79 18.29
N LYS A 42 14.06 2.32 17.66
CA LYS A 42 15.35 2.18 18.35
C LYS A 42 15.79 3.60 18.65
N SER A 43 15.48 4.12 19.84
CA SER A 43 16.16 5.30 20.36
C SER A 43 17.63 4.89 20.48
N ILE A 44 18.42 5.27 19.48
CA ILE A 44 19.85 5.00 19.43
C ILE A 44 20.45 5.89 20.52
N GLU A 45 20.45 5.34 21.74
CA GLU A 45 21.38 5.76 22.76
C GLU A 45 22.78 5.62 22.16
N THR A 46 23.45 6.78 22.08
CA THR A 46 24.90 6.92 22.20
C THR A 46 25.76 6.03 21.29
N GLY A 47 25.84 6.36 20.00
CA GLY A 47 26.90 5.78 19.16
C GLY A 47 26.92 6.05 17.66
N LEU A 48 26.21 7.04 17.13
CA LEU A 48 26.11 7.26 15.68
C LEU A 48 27.33 7.98 15.05
N SER A 49 28.39 8.28 15.81
CA SER A 49 29.59 8.92 15.26
C SER A 49 30.59 7.95 14.63
N LYS A 50 30.42 6.62 14.78
CA LYS A 50 31.37 5.61 14.25
C LYS A 50 30.91 4.86 13.00
N VAL A 51 29.68 5.06 12.52
CA VAL A 51 29.11 4.32 11.36
C VAL A 51 29.35 5.04 10.03
N ILE A 52 29.68 6.33 10.07
CA ILE A 52 29.94 7.14 8.89
C ILE A 52 31.36 6.84 8.41
N ALA A 53 31.54 6.36 7.17
CA ALA A 53 32.87 6.13 6.60
C ALA A 53 33.72 7.40 6.73
N PRO A 54 35.03 7.30 7.02
CA PRO A 54 35.87 8.42 7.45
C PRO A 54 35.92 9.58 6.43
N GLU A 55 35.66 9.28 5.15
CA GLU A 55 35.52 10.26 4.07
C GLU A 55 34.34 11.22 4.31
N TYR A 56 33.18 10.71 4.71
CA TYR A 56 32.00 11.52 4.97
C TYR A 56 32.14 12.31 6.27
N GLN A 57 32.89 11.81 7.27
CA GLN A 57 33.20 12.57 8.47
C GLN A 57 34.02 13.83 8.14
N LYS A 58 35.04 13.68 7.29
CA LYS A 58 35.84 14.81 6.80
C LYS A 58 34.99 15.81 6.01
N LYS A 59 34.09 15.33 5.14
CA LYS A 59 33.14 16.19 4.40
C LYS A 59 32.19 16.91 5.35
N ILE A 60 31.66 16.24 6.38
CA ILE A 60 30.78 16.87 7.40
C ILE A 60 31.56 17.91 8.21
N ASP A 61 32.81 17.63 8.58
CA ASP A 61 33.66 18.56 9.33
C ASP A 61 34.08 19.77 8.49
N GLU A 62 34.31 19.57 7.19
CA GLU A 62 34.54 20.63 6.22
C GLU A 62 33.26 21.46 6.01
N LEU A 63 32.09 20.82 5.91
CA LEU A 63 30.78 21.48 5.84
C LEU A 63 30.45 22.28 7.11
N LYS A 64 30.82 21.80 8.30
CA LYS A 64 30.65 22.56 9.54
C LYS A 64 31.60 23.76 9.63
N ARG A 65 32.87 23.57 9.21
CA ARG A 65 33.86 24.64 9.16
C ARG A 65 33.56 25.69 8.10
N ASN A 66 33.02 25.29 6.95
CA ASN A 66 32.64 26.22 5.89
C ASN A 66 31.27 26.87 6.16
N ALA A 67 30.34 26.20 6.86
CA ALA A 67 29.10 26.83 7.33
C ALA A 67 29.36 27.90 8.40
N SER A 68 30.37 27.73 9.26
CA SER A 68 30.77 28.77 10.20
C SER A 68 31.62 29.89 9.58
N ALA A 69 32.21 29.66 8.40
CA ALA A 69 33.07 30.63 7.71
C ALA A 69 32.41 31.32 6.50
N LYS A 70 31.29 30.81 5.97
CA LYS A 70 30.61 31.34 4.77
C LYS A 70 29.36 32.12 5.20
N SER A 71 29.50 33.44 5.15
CA SER A 71 28.45 34.47 5.23
C SER A 71 27.38 34.25 6.30
N LYS A 72 27.58 34.93 7.44
CA LYS A 72 26.48 35.33 8.31
C LYS A 72 25.61 36.35 7.57
N ASP A 73 24.88 35.89 6.55
CA ASP A 73 23.85 36.69 5.90
C ASP A 73 22.70 36.78 6.89
N ASN A 74 22.68 37.87 7.65
CA ASN A 74 21.67 38.15 8.67
C ASN A 74 20.23 37.99 8.14
N GLN A 75 20.03 38.12 6.82
CA GLN A 75 18.74 37.89 6.16
C GLN A 75 18.28 36.43 6.21
N LEU A 76 19.20 35.46 6.09
CA LEU A 76 18.84 34.05 6.08
C LEU A 76 18.50 33.56 7.51
N ASP A 77 19.24 34.04 8.51
CA ASP A 77 18.96 33.76 9.92
C ASP A 77 17.59 34.33 10.34
N GLN A 78 17.28 35.56 9.91
CA GLN A 78 15.98 36.19 10.15
C GLN A 78 14.82 35.41 9.52
N VAL A 79 15.00 34.86 8.32
CA VAL A 79 13.98 34.04 7.67
C VAL A 79 13.82 32.70 8.38
N ILE A 80 14.90 32.05 8.81
CA ILE A 80 14.83 30.78 9.54
C ILE A 80 14.16 30.96 10.91
N GLU A 81 14.42 32.09 11.58
CA GLU A 81 13.83 32.42 12.88
C GLU A 81 12.36 32.85 12.77
N SER A 82 12.00 33.57 11.70
CA SER A 82 10.61 33.98 11.44
C SER A 82 9.75 32.89 10.79
N THR A 83 10.36 31.83 10.25
CA THR A 83 9.63 30.70 9.68
C THR A 83 9.10 29.82 10.80
N HIS A 84 7.78 29.64 10.84
CA HIS A 84 7.13 28.75 11.79
C HIS A 84 7.57 27.29 11.56
N ASN A 85 8.48 26.81 12.41
CA ASN A 85 8.92 25.42 12.38
C ASN A 85 7.88 24.55 13.08
N MET A 86 7.11 23.80 12.29
CA MET A 86 6.08 22.91 12.79
C MET A 86 6.54 21.46 12.69
N LEU A 87 6.38 20.68 13.75
CA LEU A 87 6.57 19.23 13.64
C LEU A 87 5.50 18.66 12.70
N VAL A 88 5.87 17.64 11.93
CA VAL A 88 4.94 16.92 11.05
C VAL A 88 3.70 16.47 11.83
N THR A 89 3.87 16.05 13.09
CA THR A 89 2.78 15.68 13.99
C THR A 89 1.81 16.83 14.29
N ASP A 90 2.32 18.05 14.45
CA ASP A 90 1.47 19.19 14.78
C ASP A 90 0.73 19.67 13.53
N TYR A 91 1.38 19.64 12.35
CA TYR A 91 0.74 19.91 11.07
C TYR A 91 -0.44 18.97 10.81
N LEU A 92 -0.25 17.68 11.08
CA LEU A 92 -1.29 16.66 10.91
C LEU A 92 -2.43 16.83 11.92
N LYS A 93 -2.19 17.32 13.14
CA LYS A 93 -3.24 17.64 14.12
C LYS A 93 -4.12 18.82 13.67
N LEU A 94 -3.53 19.84 13.04
CA LEU A 94 -4.27 21.00 12.54
C LEU A 94 -5.07 20.70 11.27
N HIS A 95 -4.70 19.65 10.54
CA HIS A 95 -5.30 19.29 9.25
C HIS A 95 -5.77 17.83 9.21
N PRO A 96 -6.70 17.39 10.10
CA PRO A 96 -7.13 15.99 10.16
C PRO A 96 -7.77 15.47 8.85
N GLU A 97 -8.26 16.38 7.99
CA GLU A 97 -8.80 16.08 6.65
C GLU A 97 -7.80 15.37 5.73
N ASN A 98 -6.49 15.58 5.95
CA ASN A 98 -5.44 14.96 5.15
C ASN A 98 -5.01 13.57 5.66
N MET A 99 -5.50 13.14 6.83
CA MET A 99 -5.22 11.82 7.40
C MET A 99 -6.03 10.70 6.73
N ASN A 100 -7.05 11.05 5.95
CA ASN A 100 -7.92 10.10 5.25
C ASN A 100 -7.72 10.11 3.72
N ARG A 101 -6.49 10.41 3.26
CA ARG A 101 -6.14 10.31 1.83
C ARG A 101 -6.13 8.88 1.32
N ASP A 102 -6.13 7.90 2.21
CA ASP A 102 -6.15 6.47 1.85
C ASP A 102 -7.52 6.00 1.34
N LYS A 103 -8.54 6.87 1.30
CA LYS A 103 -9.90 6.48 0.89
C LYS A 103 -10.70 7.55 0.14
N ILE A 104 -10.04 8.37 -0.67
CA ILE A 104 -10.73 9.14 -1.71
C ILE A 104 -10.40 8.48 -3.04
N ASP A 105 -11.26 7.56 -3.46
CA ASP A 105 -11.15 6.94 -4.77
C ASP A 105 -11.29 8.03 -5.83
N TYR A 106 -10.26 8.16 -6.65
CA TYR A 106 -10.25 9.12 -7.74
C TYR A 106 -11.38 8.81 -8.72
N LYS A 107 -12.19 9.83 -9.02
CA LYS A 107 -13.25 9.78 -10.01
C LYS A 107 -12.76 10.40 -11.31
N ILE A 108 -12.95 9.68 -12.40
CA ILE A 108 -12.47 10.07 -13.71
C ILE A 108 -13.37 11.17 -14.28
N GLY A 109 -12.73 12.21 -14.80
CA GLY A 109 -13.35 13.39 -15.39
C GLY A 109 -13.14 13.46 -16.89
N GLY A 110 -13.80 14.44 -17.52
CA GLY A 110 -13.51 14.78 -18.91
C GLY A 110 -12.07 15.24 -19.09
N TYR A 111 -11.50 14.98 -20.26
CA TYR A 111 -10.11 15.28 -20.65
C TYR A 111 -9.02 14.43 -20.00
N ASP A 112 -9.38 13.49 -19.11
CA ASP A 112 -8.43 12.52 -18.57
C ASP A 112 -7.92 11.57 -19.65
N VAL A 113 -6.82 10.87 -19.34
CA VAL A 113 -6.20 9.89 -20.24
C VAL A 113 -6.09 8.56 -19.52
N LEU A 114 -6.73 7.53 -20.09
CA LEU A 114 -6.76 6.18 -19.55
C LEU A 114 -5.83 5.26 -20.36
N SER A 115 -5.26 4.26 -19.69
CA SER A 115 -4.58 3.15 -20.33
C SER A 115 -5.36 1.88 -20.01
N ILE A 116 -5.87 1.20 -21.03
CA ILE A 116 -6.71 0.02 -20.88
C ILE A 116 -5.95 -1.16 -21.49
N THR A 117 -5.62 -2.14 -20.67
CA THR A 117 -4.91 -3.35 -21.10
C THR A 117 -5.82 -4.54 -20.92
N VAL A 118 -6.08 -5.27 -22.00
CA VAL A 118 -6.81 -6.53 -21.97
C VAL A 118 -5.77 -7.64 -22.12
N TYR A 119 -5.72 -8.53 -21.12
CA TYR A 119 -4.72 -9.60 -21.09
C TYR A 119 -4.92 -10.55 -22.27
N GLU A 120 -3.83 -10.98 -22.90
CA GLU A 120 -3.79 -11.83 -24.11
C GLU A 120 -4.45 -11.24 -25.38
N GLU A 121 -5.14 -10.11 -25.27
CA GLU A 121 -5.82 -9.43 -26.38
C GLU A 121 -5.16 -8.07 -26.69
N ALA A 122 -4.03 -8.11 -27.40
CA ALA A 122 -3.29 -6.90 -27.78
C ALA A 122 -4.10 -5.96 -28.69
N ASP A 123 -4.99 -6.52 -29.53
CA ASP A 123 -5.84 -5.74 -30.43
C ASP A 123 -6.90 -4.93 -29.67
N LEU A 124 -7.33 -5.38 -28.49
CA LEU A 124 -8.27 -4.65 -27.63
C LEU A 124 -7.57 -3.68 -26.68
N SER A 125 -6.28 -3.89 -26.43
CA SER A 125 -5.48 -3.02 -25.57
C SER A 125 -5.26 -1.64 -26.20
N ARG A 126 -5.45 -0.58 -25.40
CA ARG A 126 -5.32 0.82 -25.83
C ARG A 126 -4.52 1.62 -24.82
N ASN A 127 -3.39 2.13 -25.30
CA ASN A 127 -2.58 3.08 -24.56
C ASN A 127 -3.08 4.50 -24.88
N HIS A 128 -3.27 5.31 -23.84
CA HIS A 128 -3.62 6.74 -23.97
C HIS A 128 -4.99 7.06 -24.58
N VAL A 129 -6.05 6.39 -24.13
CA VAL A 129 -7.44 6.71 -24.49
C VAL A 129 -7.86 7.99 -23.77
N ARG A 130 -8.13 9.06 -24.55
CA ARG A 130 -8.60 10.32 -23.98
C ARG A 130 -10.10 10.29 -23.71
N VAL A 131 -10.50 10.69 -22.50
CA VAL A 131 -11.90 10.90 -22.12
C VAL A 131 -12.37 12.20 -22.76
N ALA A 132 -13.49 12.12 -23.49
CA ALA A 132 -14.10 13.28 -24.12
C ALA A 132 -14.70 14.24 -23.07
N ALA A 133 -15.02 15.46 -23.49
CA ALA A 133 -15.55 16.50 -22.59
C ALA A 133 -16.91 16.13 -21.96
N ASP A 134 -17.66 15.25 -22.62
CA ASP A 134 -18.93 14.67 -22.17
C ASP A 134 -18.74 13.45 -21.24
N GLY A 135 -17.48 13.07 -20.95
CA GLY A 135 -17.14 11.97 -20.07
C GLY A 135 -17.26 10.58 -20.70
N PHE A 136 -17.24 10.49 -22.04
CA PHE A 136 -17.25 9.23 -22.78
C PHE A 136 -15.86 8.87 -23.32
N ILE A 137 -15.62 7.58 -23.49
CA ILE A 137 -14.49 7.03 -24.26
C ILE A 137 -15.01 6.22 -25.44
N SER A 138 -14.23 6.17 -26.52
CA SER A 138 -14.48 5.26 -27.64
C SER A 138 -13.59 4.03 -27.48
N PHE A 139 -14.20 2.86 -27.42
CA PHE A 139 -13.50 1.58 -27.27
C PHE A 139 -13.87 0.62 -28.42
N PRO A 140 -12.95 -0.22 -28.92
CA PRO A 140 -13.25 -1.18 -29.98
C PRO A 140 -14.41 -2.11 -29.61
N LEU A 141 -15.19 -2.51 -30.62
CA LEU A 141 -16.31 -3.48 -30.54
C LEU A 141 -17.55 -3.02 -29.75
N ILE A 142 -17.36 -2.35 -28.62
CA ILE A 142 -18.44 -1.87 -27.74
C ILE A 142 -18.80 -0.39 -27.97
N GLY A 143 -18.02 0.33 -28.78
CA GLY A 143 -18.30 1.70 -29.18
C GLY A 143 -18.08 2.71 -28.07
N ARG A 144 -19.03 3.65 -27.89
CA ARG A 144 -18.93 4.71 -26.88
C ARG A 144 -19.40 4.24 -25.51
N VAL A 145 -18.57 4.42 -24.49
CA VAL A 145 -18.83 4.03 -23.10
C VAL A 145 -18.70 5.24 -22.19
N LYS A 146 -19.68 5.46 -21.31
CA LYS A 146 -19.65 6.53 -20.31
C LYS A 146 -18.74 6.12 -19.15
N VAL A 147 -17.73 6.93 -18.84
CA VAL A 147 -16.75 6.68 -17.77
C VAL A 147 -16.67 7.81 -16.74
N GLU A 148 -17.38 8.91 -16.99
CA GLU A 148 -17.49 10.06 -16.08
C GLU A 148 -17.92 9.64 -14.67
N ASN A 149 -17.28 10.22 -13.66
CA ASN A 149 -17.59 10.02 -12.24
C ASN A 149 -17.41 8.58 -11.73
N LEU A 150 -16.86 7.69 -12.56
CA LEU A 150 -16.49 6.33 -12.17
C LEU A 150 -15.04 6.30 -11.71
N ASN A 151 -14.73 5.38 -10.79
CA ASN A 151 -13.37 5.02 -10.47
C ASN A 151 -12.83 3.99 -11.48
N THR A 152 -11.53 3.71 -11.42
CA THR A 152 -10.87 2.79 -12.35
C THR A 152 -11.44 1.36 -12.31
N SER A 153 -11.78 0.87 -11.11
CA SER A 153 -12.35 -0.48 -10.89
C SER A 153 -13.77 -0.62 -11.44
N GLU A 154 -14.59 0.42 -11.30
CA GLU A 154 -15.96 0.50 -11.85
C GLU A 154 -15.91 0.49 -13.38
N ILE A 155 -14.93 1.19 -13.97
CA ILE A 155 -14.72 1.17 -15.43
C ILE A 155 -14.27 -0.20 -15.90
N GLU A 156 -13.35 -0.86 -15.19
CA GLU A 156 -12.91 -2.22 -15.51
C GLU A 156 -14.10 -3.20 -15.55
N GLN A 157 -14.96 -3.15 -14.53
CA GLN A 157 -16.18 -3.95 -14.48
C GLN A 157 -17.13 -3.62 -15.63
N LEU A 158 -17.34 -2.33 -15.90
CA LEU A 158 -18.22 -1.87 -16.99
C LEU A 158 -17.73 -2.34 -18.37
N LEU A 159 -16.42 -2.23 -18.63
CA LEU A 159 -15.82 -2.66 -19.89
C LEU A 159 -15.89 -4.17 -20.04
N THR A 160 -15.57 -4.92 -18.97
CA THR A 160 -15.67 -6.38 -18.95
C THR A 160 -17.09 -6.83 -19.27
N GLN A 161 -18.08 -6.27 -18.58
CA GLN A 161 -19.49 -6.58 -18.80
C GLN A 161 -19.92 -6.33 -20.26
N LYS A 162 -19.54 -5.19 -20.84
CA LYS A 162 -19.88 -4.85 -22.23
C LYS A 162 -19.21 -5.76 -23.25
N LEU A 163 -17.97 -6.16 -23.00
CA LEU A 163 -17.24 -7.08 -23.87
C LEU A 163 -17.84 -8.50 -23.80
N MET A 164 -18.26 -8.95 -22.63
CA MET A 164 -18.99 -10.22 -22.46
C MET A 164 -20.35 -10.21 -23.15
N GLU A 165 -21.13 -9.12 -23.01
CA GLU A 165 -22.41 -8.96 -23.70
C GLU A 165 -22.26 -9.06 -25.23
N GLY A 166 -21.15 -8.52 -25.74
CA GLY A 166 -20.76 -8.61 -27.15
C GLY A 166 -20.14 -9.95 -27.57
N GLN A 167 -19.94 -10.90 -26.64
CA GLN A 167 -19.25 -12.19 -26.87
C GLN A 167 -17.82 -12.02 -27.41
N PHE A 168 -17.14 -10.97 -26.94
CA PHE A 168 -15.74 -10.68 -27.28
C PHE A 168 -14.76 -11.18 -26.21
N LEU A 169 -15.29 -11.66 -25.07
CA LEU A 169 -14.59 -12.29 -23.94
C LEU A 169 -15.35 -13.54 -23.50
#